data_AF-A0A0D6L658-F1
#
_entry.id   AF-A0A0D6L658-F1
#
_cell.length_a   1.000
_cell.length_b   1.000
_cell.length_c   1.000
_cell.angle_alpha   90.00
_cell.angle_beta   90.00
_cell.angle_gamma   90.00
#
_symmetry.space_group_name_H-M   'P 1'
#
loop_
_entity.id
_entity.type
_entity.pdbx_description
1 polymer ?
#
loop_
_entity_poly.entity_id
_entity_poly.type
_entity_poly.pdbx_seq_one_letter_code
_entity_poly.pdbx_strand_id
1 'polypeptide(L)'
;MAESTRVSPEELERREKYLRAGLREVNLMDPFTWSYPMKGAGVMVGASLVSAHLYNMWNKRPFYFAIVPRLIAIGVMGAIGYGMGSLREHHYKTRDAVIQHYIELHPKDFDHFNDTTKMLDEAASSESSDAIARKKELLMQRLQQRRPAKQSKSGTDQAKLREEELTEVLNRAREQAESGVVDEETVKTLESFLSLEGCGWSAKRIQSALELLRKAGVGANSEGPQKSTFSFSISKKRNNSGSSGGTPKTTPAVPSESTSFIQKVSSDNAISLADLTGETRVVTGKDGNDVKLKEIRNCRLSFTFRPSTVHIQIFATAQQLRIHTSNELRLHVGVRAAVIIESCTNIRMAPYRVLFNNEPIEAPPGDAWKRPNDFDWLAEGQSPNWTVAPEEEWETAVVNSSSQ
;
A
#
# COMPACT_ATOMS: atom_id res chain seq x y z
N MET A 1 -25.48 -0.90 25.00
CA MET A 1 -24.30 -0.34 25.67
C MET A 1 -24.51 -0.28 27.16
N ALA A 2 -23.52 -0.73 27.94
CA ALA A 2 -23.47 -0.43 29.37
C ALA A 2 -23.44 1.10 29.59
N GLU A 3 -23.96 1.55 30.73
CA GLU A 3 -24.05 2.97 31.07
C GLU A 3 -22.67 3.67 31.07
N SER A 4 -21.62 2.96 31.49
CA SER A 4 -20.23 3.43 31.46
C SER A 4 -19.61 3.57 30.05
N THR A 5 -20.32 3.21 28.98
CA THR A 5 -19.89 3.46 27.59
C THR A 5 -20.82 4.41 26.83
N ARG A 6 -21.93 4.86 27.44
CA ARG A 6 -22.72 5.97 26.89
C ARG A 6 -21.97 7.27 27.16
N VAL A 7 -21.70 8.01 26.09
CA VAL A 7 -21.19 9.39 26.18
C VAL A 7 -22.33 10.25 26.76
N SER A 8 -22.06 11.09 27.76
CA SER A 8 -23.09 11.96 28.33
C SER A 8 -23.59 12.97 27.27
N PRO A 9 -24.86 13.42 27.34
CA PRO A 9 -25.39 14.40 26.39
C PRO A 9 -24.55 15.69 26.38
N GLU A 10 -24.12 16.16 27.55
CA GLU A 10 -23.19 17.30 27.71
C GLU A 10 -21.87 17.12 26.94
N GLU A 11 -21.32 15.91 26.92
CA GLU A 11 -20.08 15.59 26.20
C GLU A 11 -20.32 15.44 24.68
N LEU A 12 -21.52 15.05 24.26
CA LEU A 12 -21.94 15.07 22.85
C LEU A 12 -22.12 16.50 22.35
N GLU A 13 -22.88 17.34 23.07
CA GLU A 13 -23.04 18.78 22.77
C GLU A 13 -21.69 19.49 22.71
N ARG A 14 -20.78 19.20 23.66
CA ARG A 14 -19.41 19.72 23.64
C ARG A 14 -18.67 19.32 22.36
N ARG A 15 -18.80 18.08 21.90
CA ARG A 15 -18.16 17.60 20.66
C ARG A 15 -18.77 18.24 19.41
N GLU A 16 -20.09 18.34 19.32
CA GLU A 16 -20.78 19.02 18.21
C GLU A 16 -20.38 20.49 18.11
N LYS A 17 -20.24 21.19 19.24
CA LYS A 17 -19.75 22.58 19.30
C LYS A 17 -18.33 22.72 18.73
N TYR A 18 -17.45 21.72 18.91
CA TYR A 18 -16.12 21.70 18.31
C TYR A 18 -16.10 21.33 16.82
N LEU A 19 -17.10 20.58 16.33
CA LEU A 19 -17.22 20.16 14.93
C LEU A 19 -17.81 21.26 14.04
N ARG A 20 -18.87 21.95 14.48
CA ARG A 20 -19.53 23.02 13.71
C ARG A 20 -18.62 24.27 13.61
N ALA A 21 -18.40 24.77 12.39
CA ALA A 21 -17.60 25.96 12.14
C ALA A 21 -18.23 27.22 12.76
N GLY A 22 -17.42 28.06 13.41
CA GLY A 22 -17.87 29.29 14.08
C GLY A 22 -18.28 29.13 15.55
N LEU A 23 -18.49 27.89 16.03
CA LEU A 23 -18.76 27.59 17.45
C LEU A 23 -17.51 27.23 18.26
N ARG A 24 -16.38 27.01 17.58
CA ARG A 24 -15.05 26.75 18.15
C ARG A 24 -14.37 28.06 18.55
N GLU A 25 -13.76 28.08 19.73
CA GLU A 25 -12.90 29.18 20.19
C GLU A 25 -11.67 29.36 19.29
N VAL A 26 -11.40 30.60 18.88
CA VAL A 26 -10.30 30.93 17.96
C VAL A 26 -9.01 31.17 18.75
N ASN A 27 -7.99 30.35 18.50
CA ASN A 27 -6.66 30.49 19.06
C ASN A 27 -5.69 31.03 18.00
N LEU A 28 -5.00 32.13 18.30
CA LEU A 28 -4.08 32.78 17.36
C LEU A 28 -2.90 31.87 16.96
N MET A 29 -2.47 30.96 17.84
CA MET A 29 -1.34 30.05 17.58
C MET A 29 -1.74 28.73 16.90
N ASP A 30 -3.03 28.39 16.87
CA ASP A 30 -3.52 27.21 16.15
C ASP A 30 -4.31 27.62 14.89
N PRO A 31 -3.70 27.55 13.69
CA PRO A 31 -4.36 27.90 12.44
C PRO A 31 -5.52 26.97 12.08
N PHE A 32 -5.66 25.79 12.71
CA PHE A 32 -6.81 24.92 12.52
C PHE A 32 -8.07 25.47 13.21
N THR A 33 -7.96 26.32 14.24
CA THR A 33 -9.12 26.98 14.87
C THR A 33 -9.72 28.11 14.03
N TRP A 34 -8.96 28.71 13.11
CA TRP A 34 -9.36 29.92 12.39
C TRP A 34 -10.57 29.68 11.45
N SER A 35 -11.36 30.71 11.18
CA SER A 35 -12.45 30.66 10.20
C SER A 35 -11.92 30.48 8.76
N TYR A 36 -12.79 30.04 7.84
CA TYR A 36 -12.38 29.84 6.44
C TYR A 36 -11.92 31.12 5.71
N PRO A 37 -12.49 32.33 5.96
CA PRO A 37 -11.96 33.62 5.51
C PRO A 37 -10.55 33.90 6.02
N MET A 38 -10.30 33.69 7.33
CA MET A 38 -8.97 33.93 7.90
C MET A 38 -7.92 32.94 7.38
N LYS A 39 -8.30 31.67 7.16
CA LYS A 39 -7.46 30.68 6.48
C LYS A 39 -7.16 31.09 5.03
N GLY A 40 -8.16 31.60 4.29
CA GLY A 40 -7.98 32.10 2.93
C GLY A 40 -7.03 33.31 2.86
N ALA A 41 -7.25 34.30 3.73
CA ALA A 41 -6.39 35.47 3.86
C ALA A 41 -4.94 35.09 4.22
N GLY A 42 -4.75 34.22 5.23
CA GLY A 42 -3.44 33.76 5.67
C GLY A 42 -2.64 33.04 4.58
N VAL A 43 -3.29 32.16 3.81
CA VAL A 43 -2.66 31.47 2.66
C VAL A 43 -2.22 32.48 1.58
N MET A 44 -3.08 33.43 1.21
CA MET A 44 -2.74 34.41 0.17
C MET A 44 -1.65 35.39 0.62
N VAL A 45 -1.65 35.82 1.88
CA VAL A 45 -0.58 36.63 2.48
C VAL A 45 0.75 35.87 2.50
N GLY A 46 0.73 34.61 2.96
CA GLY A 46 1.92 33.76 2.99
C GLY A 46 2.52 33.52 1.59
N ALA A 47 1.68 33.16 0.62
CA ALA A 47 2.09 32.99 -0.78
C ALA A 47 2.67 34.30 -1.38
N SER A 48 2.06 35.45 -1.06
CA SER A 48 2.55 36.76 -1.52
C SER A 48 3.90 37.14 -0.90
N LEU A 49 4.12 36.84 0.38
CA LEU A 49 5.40 37.04 1.07
C LEU A 49 6.50 36.16 0.47
N VAL A 50 6.23 34.87 0.24
CA VAL A 50 7.18 33.94 -0.39
C VAL A 50 7.49 34.38 -1.83
N SER A 51 6.47 34.77 -2.61
CA SER A 51 6.66 35.29 -3.98
C SER A 51 7.54 36.55 -4.00
N ALA A 52 7.29 37.51 -3.10
CA ALA A 52 8.10 38.72 -2.99
C ALA A 52 9.55 38.43 -2.55
N HIS A 53 9.76 37.43 -1.69
CA HIS A 53 11.09 36.98 -1.26
C HIS A 53 11.86 36.33 -2.43
N LEU A 54 11.24 35.38 -3.15
CA LEU A 54 11.83 34.74 -4.32
C LEU A 54 12.15 35.74 -5.44
N TYR A 55 11.27 36.72 -5.68
CA TYR A 55 11.54 37.81 -6.62
C TYR A 55 12.75 38.65 -6.21
N ASN A 56 12.96 38.90 -4.91
CA ASN A 56 14.14 39.61 -4.42
C ASN A 56 15.43 38.81 -4.62
N MET A 57 15.41 37.51 -4.30
CA MET A 57 16.55 36.61 -4.53
C MET A 57 16.93 36.57 -6.01
N TRP A 58 15.95 36.35 -6.89
CA TRP A 58 16.16 36.25 -8.34
C TRP A 58 16.76 37.53 -8.93
N ASN A 59 16.20 38.69 -8.57
CA ASN A 59 16.63 39.98 -9.08
C ASN A 59 17.76 40.64 -8.27
N LYS A 60 18.37 39.90 -7.33
CA LYS A 60 19.43 40.36 -6.40
C LYS A 60 19.09 41.70 -5.71
N ARG A 61 17.82 41.92 -5.37
CA ARG A 61 17.34 43.13 -4.67
C ARG A 61 17.41 42.93 -3.16
N PRO A 62 17.78 43.95 -2.37
CA PRO A 62 17.76 43.85 -0.92
C PRO A 62 16.32 43.66 -0.42
N PHE A 63 16.17 43.00 0.74
CA PHE A 63 14.88 42.70 1.37
C PHE A 63 13.92 43.90 1.43
N TYR A 64 14.44 45.07 1.84
CA TYR A 64 13.68 46.32 2.01
C TYR A 64 13.28 47.03 0.70
N PHE A 65 13.69 46.52 -0.47
CA PHE A 65 13.36 47.13 -1.76
C PHE A 65 11.84 47.26 -1.94
N ALA A 66 11.35 48.45 -2.27
CA ALA A 66 9.94 48.73 -2.53
C ALA A 66 8.96 48.23 -1.45
N ILE A 67 9.35 48.28 -0.16
CA ILE A 67 8.58 47.65 0.93
C ILE A 67 7.15 48.19 1.07
N VAL A 68 6.93 49.51 0.94
CA VAL A 68 5.59 50.13 1.07
C VAL A 68 4.58 49.63 0.03
N PRO A 69 4.81 49.75 -1.30
CA PRO A 69 3.87 49.22 -2.29
C PRO A 69 3.72 47.69 -2.23
N ARG A 70 4.72 46.97 -1.72
CA ARG A 70 4.62 45.52 -1.49
C ARG A 70 3.70 45.17 -0.32
N LEU A 71 3.77 45.90 0.79
CA LEU A 71 2.84 45.72 1.91
C LEU A 71 1.39 46.01 1.48
N ILE A 72 1.18 47.04 0.65
CA ILE A 72 -0.13 47.34 0.04
C ILE A 72 -0.59 46.17 -0.84
N ALA A 73 0.25 45.66 -1.73
CA ALA A 73 -0.08 44.52 -2.59
C ALA A 73 -0.38 43.23 -1.79
N ILE A 74 0.38 42.94 -0.74
CA ILE A 74 0.13 41.80 0.17
C ILE A 74 -1.22 41.97 0.89
N GLY A 75 -1.57 43.19 1.31
CA GLY A 75 -2.88 43.51 1.89
C GLY A 75 -4.03 43.26 0.92
N VAL A 76 -3.90 43.68 -0.34
CA VAL A 76 -4.88 43.42 -1.41
C VAL A 76 -5.03 41.92 -1.67
N MET A 77 -3.94 41.17 -1.77
CA MET A 77 -3.98 39.71 -1.94
C MET A 77 -4.61 39.01 -0.72
N GLY A 78 -4.37 39.51 0.49
CA GLY A 78 -5.03 39.04 1.72
C GLY A 78 -6.54 39.28 1.71
N ALA A 79 -7.00 40.46 1.23
CA ALA A 79 -8.42 40.76 1.09
C ALA A 79 -9.11 39.88 0.02
N ILE A 80 -8.43 39.59 -1.09
CA ILE A 80 -8.91 38.62 -2.10
C ILE A 80 -9.02 37.22 -1.47
N GLY A 81 -8.00 36.79 -0.72
CA GLY A 81 -8.02 35.51 0.01
C GLY A 81 -9.14 35.42 1.05
N TYR A 82 -9.44 36.51 1.75
CA TYR A 82 -10.58 36.62 2.66
C TYR A 82 -11.90 36.42 1.91
N GLY A 83 -12.11 37.15 0.79
CA GLY A 83 -13.31 37.04 -0.03
C GLY A 83 -13.55 35.64 -0.58
N MET A 84 -12.49 34.99 -1.10
CA MET A 84 -12.55 33.58 -1.54
C MET A 84 -12.88 32.63 -0.37
N GLY A 85 -12.32 32.88 0.81
CA GLY A 85 -12.62 32.10 2.01
C GLY A 85 -14.06 32.28 2.50
N SER A 86 -14.63 33.48 2.39
CA SER A 86 -16.05 33.77 2.70
C SER A 86 -17.02 33.11 1.72
N LEU A 87 -16.71 33.12 0.41
CA LEU A 87 -17.50 32.40 -0.60
C LEU A 87 -17.52 30.89 -0.31
N ARG A 88 -16.37 30.31 0.07
CA ARG A 88 -16.27 28.91 0.47
C ARG A 88 -17.01 28.61 1.78
N GLU A 89 -16.96 29.51 2.77
CA GLU A 89 -17.72 29.36 4.00
C GLU A 89 -19.24 29.36 3.74
N HIS A 90 -19.72 30.25 2.87
CA HIS A 90 -21.12 30.26 2.44
C HIS A 90 -21.51 28.92 1.79
N HIS A 91 -20.70 28.43 0.85
CA HIS A 91 -20.96 27.15 0.18
C HIS A 91 -21.04 25.96 1.15
N TYR A 92 -20.09 25.85 2.10
CA TYR A 92 -20.15 24.79 3.12
C TYR A 92 -21.37 24.96 4.04
N LYS A 93 -21.71 26.17 4.49
CA LYS A 93 -22.93 26.41 5.28
C LYS A 93 -24.19 25.98 4.54
N THR A 94 -24.32 26.29 3.24
CA THR A 94 -25.47 25.83 2.44
C THR A 94 -25.52 24.31 2.30
N ARG A 95 -24.37 23.64 2.08
CA ARG A 95 -24.31 22.18 1.98
C ARG A 95 -24.66 21.51 3.31
N ASP A 96 -24.07 21.99 4.41
CA ASP A 96 -24.21 21.38 5.73
C ASP A 96 -25.64 21.59 6.28
N ALA A 97 -26.29 22.72 5.94
CA ALA A 97 -27.70 22.94 6.22
C ALA A 97 -28.62 21.98 5.43
N VAL A 98 -28.33 21.72 4.14
CA VAL A 98 -29.08 20.73 3.34
C VAL A 98 -28.89 19.32 3.89
N ILE A 99 -27.68 18.94 4.29
CA ILE A 99 -27.40 17.65 4.92
C ILE A 99 -28.15 17.52 6.26
N GLN A 100 -28.13 18.55 7.11
CA GLN A 100 -28.86 18.53 8.38
C GLN A 100 -30.37 18.40 8.14
N HIS A 101 -30.94 19.17 7.21
CA HIS A 101 -32.37 19.09 6.89
C HIS A 101 -32.76 17.72 6.30
N TYR A 102 -31.89 17.09 5.52
CA TYR A 102 -32.10 15.72 5.06
C TYR A 102 -32.14 14.72 6.23
N ILE A 103 -31.19 14.80 7.16
CA ILE A 103 -31.15 13.95 8.37
C ILE A 103 -32.42 14.14 9.23
N GLU A 104 -32.91 15.38 9.37
CA GLU A 104 -34.14 15.70 10.09
C GLU A 104 -35.40 15.13 9.42
N LEU A 105 -35.46 15.11 8.08
CA LEU A 105 -36.57 14.54 7.30
C LEU A 105 -36.51 13.01 7.19
N HIS A 106 -35.31 12.44 7.13
CA HIS A 106 -35.04 11.03 6.83
C HIS A 106 -34.28 10.30 7.96
N PRO A 107 -34.74 10.32 9.24
CA PRO A 107 -34.00 9.69 10.35
C PRO A 107 -33.82 8.18 10.18
N LYS A 108 -34.75 7.52 9.46
CA LYS A 108 -34.69 6.08 9.14
C LYS A 108 -33.51 5.71 8.24
N ASP A 109 -33.05 6.64 7.41
CA ASP A 109 -31.91 6.43 6.49
C ASP A 109 -30.57 6.44 7.26
N PHE A 110 -30.62 6.61 8.59
CA PHE A 110 -29.48 6.55 9.50
C PHE A 110 -29.64 5.48 10.60
N ASP A 111 -30.76 4.76 10.67
CA ASP A 111 -31.05 3.79 11.74
C ASP A 111 -30.08 2.59 11.78
N HIS A 112 -29.37 2.28 10.69
CA HIS A 112 -28.31 1.25 10.69
C HIS A 112 -27.15 1.54 11.68
N PHE A 113 -26.93 2.82 12.05
CA PHE A 113 -26.01 3.16 13.13
C PHE A 113 -26.58 2.77 14.51
N ASN A 114 -27.90 2.84 14.67
CA ASN A 114 -28.62 2.44 15.89
C ASN A 114 -28.73 0.91 15.99
N ASP A 115 -29.05 0.21 14.89
CA ASP A 115 -29.25 -1.25 14.90
C ASP A 115 -27.98 -2.02 15.25
N THR A 116 -26.81 -1.55 14.81
CA THR A 116 -25.50 -2.07 15.25
C THR A 116 -25.35 -1.99 16.78
N THR A 117 -25.94 -0.99 17.44
CA THR A 117 -25.94 -0.88 18.90
C THR A 117 -27.08 -1.64 19.58
N LYS A 118 -28.24 -1.81 18.93
CA LYS A 118 -29.35 -2.66 19.41
C LYS A 118 -28.93 -4.13 19.47
N MET A 119 -28.32 -4.67 18.40
CA MET A 119 -27.84 -6.06 18.40
C MET A 119 -26.78 -6.31 19.48
N LEU A 120 -25.96 -5.31 19.80
CA LEU A 120 -25.01 -5.37 20.92
C LEU A 120 -25.68 -5.24 22.30
N ASP A 121 -26.84 -4.59 22.42
CA ASP A 121 -27.66 -4.57 23.64
C ASP A 121 -28.44 -5.87 23.82
N GLU A 122 -29.02 -6.42 22.77
CA GLU A 122 -29.72 -7.72 22.80
C GLU A 122 -28.75 -8.84 23.18
N ALA A 123 -27.57 -8.90 22.55
CA ALA A 123 -26.50 -9.82 22.91
C ALA A 123 -25.99 -9.64 24.35
N ALA A 124 -25.97 -8.40 24.86
CA ALA A 124 -25.62 -8.12 26.26
C ALA A 124 -26.74 -8.44 27.25
N SER A 125 -28.01 -8.42 26.82
CA SER A 125 -29.17 -8.77 27.65
C SER A 125 -29.33 -10.28 27.84
N SER A 126 -28.81 -11.08 26.90
CA SER A 126 -28.87 -12.54 26.92
C SER A 126 -27.72 -13.22 27.67
N GLU A 127 -26.61 -12.53 27.94
CA GLU A 127 -25.58 -13.03 28.85
C GLU A 127 -25.84 -12.52 30.28
N SER A 128 -25.84 -13.41 31.26
CA SER A 128 -26.08 -13.01 32.65
C SER A 128 -24.99 -12.05 33.15
N SER A 129 -25.37 -11.14 34.05
CA SER A 129 -24.48 -10.16 34.71
C SER A 129 -23.16 -10.79 35.16
N ASP A 130 -23.24 -12.00 35.70
CA ASP A 130 -22.13 -12.70 36.32
C ASP A 130 -21.22 -13.37 35.29
N ALA A 131 -21.73 -13.69 34.10
CA ALA A 131 -20.94 -14.15 32.96
C ALA A 131 -20.17 -12.98 32.34
N ILE A 132 -20.83 -11.82 32.19
CA ILE A 132 -20.20 -10.57 31.72
C ILE A 132 -19.15 -10.11 32.74
N ALA A 133 -19.43 -10.16 34.05
CA ALA A 133 -18.48 -9.86 35.11
C ALA A 133 -17.26 -10.79 35.06
N ARG A 134 -17.45 -12.11 34.98
CA ARG A 134 -16.35 -13.08 34.86
C ARG A 134 -15.53 -12.89 33.58
N LYS A 135 -16.15 -12.57 32.44
CA LYS A 135 -15.43 -12.17 31.21
C LYS A 135 -14.61 -10.88 31.42
N LYS A 136 -15.18 -9.88 32.09
CA LYS A 136 -14.52 -8.60 32.40
C LYS A 136 -13.32 -8.79 33.33
N GLU A 137 -13.45 -9.64 34.35
CA GLU A 137 -12.35 -10.02 35.25
C GLU A 137 -11.25 -10.78 34.51
N LEU A 138 -11.59 -11.82 33.72
CA LEU A 138 -10.61 -12.54 32.89
C LEU A 138 -9.91 -11.63 31.87
N LEU A 139 -10.60 -10.62 31.35
CA LEU A 139 -10.03 -9.64 30.41
C LEU A 139 -9.14 -8.61 31.14
N MET A 140 -9.53 -8.14 32.32
CA MET A 140 -8.67 -7.33 33.19
C MET A 140 -7.43 -8.10 33.66
N GLN A 141 -7.59 -9.38 34.03
CA GLN A 141 -6.51 -10.28 34.40
C GLN A 141 -5.57 -10.52 33.23
N ARG A 142 -6.08 -10.69 31.99
CA ARG A 142 -5.28 -10.69 30.76
C ARG A 142 -4.57 -9.35 30.50
N LEU A 143 -5.18 -8.21 30.82
CA LEU A 143 -4.52 -6.90 30.72
C LEU A 143 -3.43 -6.70 31.79
N GLN A 144 -3.60 -7.27 32.98
CA GLN A 144 -2.59 -7.29 34.05
C GLN A 144 -1.46 -8.31 33.76
N GLN A 145 -1.78 -9.45 33.17
CA GLN A 145 -0.81 -10.41 32.59
C GLN A 145 -0.15 -9.88 31.30
N ARG A 146 -0.66 -8.79 30.72
CA ARG A 146 0.03 -7.94 29.71
C ARG A 146 0.73 -6.72 30.34
N ARG A 147 0.80 -6.65 31.68
CA ARG A 147 1.62 -5.69 32.44
C ARG A 147 2.79 -6.28 33.26
N PRO A 148 3.37 -7.48 33.00
CA PRO A 148 4.72 -7.73 33.49
C PRO A 148 5.65 -6.70 32.81
N ALA A 149 6.35 -5.93 33.64
CA ALA A 149 7.36 -4.96 33.21
C ALA A 149 6.97 -3.98 32.07
N LYS A 150 5.89 -3.19 32.23
CA LYS A 150 5.84 -1.85 31.58
C LYS A 150 6.70 -0.80 32.34
N GLN A 151 7.82 -1.26 32.90
CA GLN A 151 8.95 -0.45 33.36
C GLN A 151 10.09 -0.57 32.33
N SER A 152 9.81 -0.19 31.09
CA SER A 152 10.78 -0.17 30.00
C SER A 152 10.61 1.10 29.16
N LYS A 153 11.20 2.19 29.64
CA LYS A 153 11.57 3.32 28.76
C LYS A 153 12.73 2.93 27.82
N SER A 154 13.41 1.81 28.10
CA SER A 154 14.58 1.30 27.40
C SER A 154 14.44 1.22 25.88
N GLY A 155 13.26 0.94 25.31
CA GLY A 155 13.10 0.93 23.85
C GLY A 155 13.40 2.28 23.19
N THR A 156 12.99 3.38 23.81
CA THR A 156 13.28 4.75 23.33
C THR A 156 14.64 5.23 23.81
N ASP A 157 15.01 4.90 25.05
CA ASP A 157 16.27 5.36 25.64
C ASP A 157 17.49 4.62 25.04
N GLN A 158 17.40 3.32 24.72
CA GLN A 158 18.46 2.60 23.98
C GLN A 158 18.54 3.03 22.51
N ALA A 159 17.43 3.43 21.89
CA ALA A 159 17.46 3.99 20.54
C ALA A 159 18.21 5.32 20.51
N LYS A 160 17.99 6.18 21.52
CA LYS A 160 18.73 7.43 21.71
C LYS A 160 20.21 7.19 22.02
N LEU A 161 20.52 6.35 23.00
CA LEU A 161 21.90 6.01 23.34
C LEU A 161 22.66 5.47 22.12
N ARG A 162 22.03 4.62 21.31
CA ARG A 162 22.63 4.13 20.06
C ARG A 162 22.81 5.22 19.00
N GLU A 163 21.89 6.18 18.89
CA GLU A 163 22.03 7.33 17.99
C GLU A 163 23.12 8.30 18.47
N GLU A 164 23.24 8.50 19.79
CA GLU A 164 24.30 9.27 20.45
C GLU A 164 25.68 8.61 20.23
N GLU A 165 25.82 7.31 20.53
CA GLU A 165 27.00 6.47 20.21
C GLU A 165 27.40 6.59 18.73
N LEU A 166 26.43 6.45 17.82
CA LEU A 166 26.67 6.58 16.37
C LEU A 166 27.14 7.99 15.99
N THR A 167 26.60 9.05 16.60
CA THR A 167 27.10 10.42 16.36
C THR A 167 28.51 10.64 16.90
N GLU A 168 28.86 10.04 18.04
CA GLU A 168 30.21 10.12 18.60
C GLU A 168 31.24 9.44 17.68
N VAL A 169 30.95 8.21 17.22
CA VAL A 169 31.82 7.48 16.29
C VAL A 169 31.95 8.20 14.95
N LEU A 170 30.87 8.80 14.42
CA LEU A 170 30.92 9.62 13.20
C LEU A 170 31.78 10.90 13.37
N ASN A 171 31.77 11.53 14.55
CA ASN A 171 32.63 12.68 14.84
C ASN A 171 34.10 12.25 14.98
N ARG A 172 34.38 11.17 15.73
CA ARG A 172 35.72 10.59 15.86
C ARG A 172 36.31 10.18 14.50
N ALA A 173 35.52 9.56 13.63
CA ALA A 173 35.90 9.23 12.26
C ALA A 173 36.23 10.47 11.41
N ARG A 174 35.56 11.59 11.66
CA ARG A 174 35.86 12.87 11.00
C ARG A 174 37.16 13.48 11.51
N GLU A 175 37.39 13.50 12.82
CA GLU A 175 38.63 13.97 13.44
C GLU A 175 39.84 13.14 12.97
N GLN A 176 39.68 11.83 12.81
CA GLN A 176 40.67 10.93 12.22
C GLN A 176 40.91 11.20 10.72
N ALA A 177 39.86 11.50 9.95
CA ALA A 177 40.00 11.89 8.55
C ALA A 177 40.65 13.28 8.36
N GLU A 178 40.47 14.20 9.32
CA GLU A 178 41.07 15.55 9.31
C GLU A 178 42.51 15.56 9.88
N SER A 179 42.86 14.65 10.78
CA SER A 179 44.23 14.45 11.30
C SER A 179 45.09 13.47 10.49
N GLY A 180 44.50 12.69 9.58
CA GLY A 180 45.19 11.75 8.69
C GLY A 180 45.56 10.40 9.32
N VAL A 181 45.26 10.19 10.61
CA VAL A 181 45.52 8.93 11.32
C VAL A 181 44.21 8.15 11.42
N VAL A 182 44.10 7.07 10.64
CA VAL A 182 42.93 6.18 10.63
C VAL A 182 43.12 5.05 11.63
N ASP A 183 42.17 4.89 12.53
CA ASP A 183 42.10 3.81 13.50
C ASP A 183 41.27 2.63 12.95
N GLU A 184 41.72 1.41 13.17
CA GLU A 184 41.03 0.20 12.68
C GLU A 184 39.77 -0.11 13.51
N GLU A 185 39.70 0.35 14.77
CA GLU A 185 38.53 0.14 15.64
C GLU A 185 37.35 1.02 15.25
N THR A 186 37.58 2.24 14.77
CA THR A 186 36.50 3.14 14.28
C THR A 186 35.92 2.66 12.96
N VAL A 187 36.74 2.07 12.09
CA VAL A 187 36.27 1.41 10.85
C VAL A 187 35.39 0.20 11.19
N LYS A 188 35.85 -0.71 12.06
CA LYS A 188 35.10 -1.91 12.46
C LYS A 188 33.77 -1.61 13.15
N THR A 189 33.72 -0.55 13.96
CA THR A 189 32.48 -0.10 14.62
C THR A 189 31.51 0.54 13.62
N LEU A 190 31.98 1.37 12.68
CA LEU A 190 31.12 1.87 11.59
C LEU A 190 30.60 0.76 10.67
N GLU A 191 31.41 -0.25 10.35
CA GLU A 191 30.97 -1.41 9.57
C GLU A 191 29.95 -2.27 10.33
N SER A 192 30.10 -2.44 11.65
CA SER A 192 29.11 -3.17 12.46
C SER A 192 27.78 -2.42 12.53
N PHE A 193 27.78 -1.08 12.73
CA PHE A 193 26.56 -0.26 12.62
C PHE A 193 25.91 -0.38 11.25
N LEU A 194 26.69 -0.34 10.15
CA LEU A 194 26.18 -0.54 8.79
C LEU A 194 25.57 -1.94 8.58
N SER A 195 26.05 -2.97 9.29
CA SER A 195 25.47 -4.32 9.23
C SER A 195 24.16 -4.47 10.01
N LEU A 196 23.92 -3.64 11.05
CA LEU A 196 22.68 -3.64 11.83
C LEU A 196 21.59 -2.72 11.25
N GLU A 197 21.97 -1.68 10.51
CA GLU A 197 21.02 -0.70 9.96
C GLU A 197 20.52 -1.06 8.56
N GLY A 198 19.20 -1.15 8.41
CA GLY A 198 18.55 -1.23 7.11
C GLY A 198 18.78 0.02 6.25
N CYS A 199 18.54 -0.09 4.95
CA CYS A 199 18.83 0.94 3.95
C CYS A 199 18.07 2.27 4.18
N GLY A 200 18.68 3.18 4.94
CA GLY A 200 18.11 4.47 5.36
C GLY A 200 19.07 5.66 5.23
N TRP A 201 18.79 6.74 5.98
CA TRP A 201 19.58 7.97 5.96
C TRP A 201 20.87 7.88 6.80
N SER A 202 20.82 7.16 7.92
CA SER A 202 21.97 6.86 8.79
C SER A 202 23.02 5.99 8.08
N ALA A 203 22.60 4.93 7.39
CA ALA A 203 23.47 4.11 6.53
C ALA A 203 24.25 4.95 5.49
N LYS A 204 23.64 5.98 4.89
CA LYS A 204 24.32 6.91 3.97
C LYS A 204 25.36 7.79 4.69
N ARG A 205 25.07 8.23 5.92
CA ARG A 205 26.04 8.98 6.76
C ARG A 205 27.25 8.10 7.09
N ILE A 206 27.02 6.86 7.52
CA ILE A 206 28.07 5.85 7.80
C ILE A 206 28.94 5.59 6.56
N GLN A 207 28.32 5.33 5.41
CA GLN A 207 29.04 5.14 4.15
C GLN A 207 29.92 6.35 3.80
N SER A 208 29.41 7.58 3.95
CA SER A 208 30.21 8.78 3.68
C SER A 208 31.39 8.98 4.64
N ALA A 209 31.26 8.57 5.91
CA ALA A 209 32.36 8.62 6.88
C ALA A 209 33.43 7.57 6.58
N LEU A 210 33.04 6.34 6.23
CA LEU A 210 33.96 5.29 5.78
C LEU A 210 34.69 5.70 4.49
N GLU A 211 34.03 6.40 3.57
CA GLU A 211 34.66 6.92 2.34
C GLU A 211 35.68 8.04 2.64
N LEU A 212 35.42 8.89 3.64
CA LEU A 212 36.37 9.89 4.14
C LEU A 212 37.59 9.26 4.85
N LEU A 213 37.38 8.29 5.75
CA LEU A 213 38.47 7.54 6.39
C LEU A 213 39.33 6.81 5.35
N ARG A 214 38.70 6.12 4.38
CA ARG A 214 39.41 5.45 3.28
C ARG A 214 40.22 6.44 2.43
N LYS A 215 39.70 7.64 2.19
CA LYS A 215 40.43 8.71 1.49
C LYS A 215 41.62 9.24 2.31
N ALA A 216 41.48 9.36 3.63
CA ALA A 216 42.57 9.79 4.53
C ALA A 216 43.68 8.73 4.62
N GLY A 217 43.34 7.45 4.84
CA GLY A 217 44.31 6.36 4.91
C GLY A 217 45.05 6.11 3.58
N VAL A 218 44.41 6.33 2.42
CA VAL A 218 45.10 6.36 1.12
C VAL A 218 45.96 7.61 0.96
N GLY A 219 45.60 8.74 1.58
CA GLY A 219 46.42 9.95 1.60
C GLY A 219 47.71 9.81 2.41
N ALA A 220 47.76 8.92 3.40
CA ALA A 220 48.96 8.61 4.17
C ALA A 220 49.96 7.69 3.42
N ASN A 221 49.49 6.88 2.47
CA ASN A 221 50.27 5.84 1.80
C ASN A 221 50.47 6.10 0.29
N SER A 222 51.35 7.08 0.02
CA SER A 222 52.12 7.28 -1.22
C SER A 222 51.40 7.53 -2.57
N GLU A 223 52.19 7.96 -3.56
CA GLU A 223 51.72 8.65 -4.77
C GLU A 223 51.36 7.72 -5.94
N GLY A 224 50.09 7.76 -6.36
CA GLY A 224 49.63 7.38 -7.72
C GLY A 224 49.31 5.89 -7.97
N PRO A 225 48.81 5.54 -9.17
CA PRO A 225 48.41 6.40 -10.31
C PRO A 225 46.89 6.39 -10.63
N GLN A 226 46.44 7.38 -11.40
CA GLN A 226 45.23 7.42 -12.26
C GLN A 226 43.94 6.69 -11.78
N LYS A 227 42.95 7.46 -11.33
CA LYS A 227 41.57 6.96 -11.09
C LYS A 227 40.83 6.72 -12.40
N SER A 228 40.63 5.44 -12.77
CA SER A 228 39.74 5.06 -13.88
C SER A 228 38.30 5.52 -13.58
N THR A 229 37.88 6.59 -14.26
CA THR A 229 36.57 7.21 -14.02
C THR A 229 35.53 6.58 -14.94
N PHE A 230 34.94 5.49 -14.45
CA PHE A 230 33.90 4.73 -15.18
C PHE A 230 32.68 5.61 -15.43
N SER A 231 32.52 6.08 -16.67
CA SER A 231 31.52 7.08 -17.06
C SER A 231 30.52 6.47 -18.04
N PHE A 232 29.29 6.26 -17.59
CA PHE A 232 28.20 5.78 -18.45
C PHE A 232 27.73 6.89 -19.40
N SER A 233 28.24 6.87 -20.62
CA SER A 233 27.79 7.75 -21.70
C SER A 233 26.46 7.25 -22.29
N ILE A 234 25.35 7.92 -21.95
CA ILE A 234 24.04 7.63 -22.56
C ILE A 234 24.08 8.06 -24.03
N SER A 235 24.28 7.07 -24.92
CA SER A 235 24.28 7.29 -26.37
C SER A 235 22.88 7.63 -26.86
N LYS A 236 22.64 8.92 -27.12
CA LYS A 236 21.37 9.46 -27.62
C LYS A 236 21.17 9.08 -29.09
N LYS A 237 20.64 7.87 -29.33
CA LYS A 237 20.41 7.35 -30.69
C LYS A 237 19.51 8.31 -31.48
N ARG A 238 20.07 8.82 -32.58
CA ARG A 238 19.49 9.85 -33.45
C ARG A 238 18.66 9.21 -34.56
N ASN A 239 17.40 9.61 -34.70
CA ASN A 239 16.59 9.22 -35.85
C ASN A 239 17.20 9.76 -37.15
N ASN A 240 17.12 8.97 -38.22
CA ASN A 240 17.13 9.49 -39.59
C ASN A 240 16.34 8.53 -40.50
N SER A 241 15.62 9.09 -41.48
CA SER A 241 14.72 8.36 -42.39
C SER A 241 15.37 8.10 -43.76
N GLY A 242 15.05 6.96 -44.38
CA GLY A 242 15.45 6.58 -45.74
C GLY A 242 14.57 5.42 -46.25
N SER A 243 14.39 5.29 -47.56
CA SER A 243 13.34 4.44 -48.16
C SER A 243 13.84 3.56 -49.31
N SER A 244 12.97 2.64 -49.79
CA SER A 244 13.13 1.67 -50.89
C SER A 244 14.14 0.52 -50.67
N GLY A 245 13.95 -0.68 -51.25
CA GLY A 245 12.76 -1.22 -51.93
C GLY A 245 13.10 -2.25 -53.04
N GLY A 246 12.42 -3.40 -53.07
CA GLY A 246 12.47 -4.37 -54.18
C GLY A 246 12.48 -5.86 -53.78
N THR A 247 11.74 -6.69 -54.51
CA THR A 247 11.77 -8.18 -54.47
C THR A 247 11.96 -8.71 -55.90
N PRO A 248 12.44 -9.96 -56.11
CA PRO A 248 11.54 -11.13 -56.27
C PRO A 248 12.04 -12.40 -55.52
N LYS A 249 11.20 -13.29 -54.96
CA LYS A 249 10.22 -14.26 -55.55
C LYS A 249 10.83 -15.48 -56.27
N THR A 250 10.43 -16.69 -55.84
CA THR A 250 10.08 -17.85 -56.70
C THR A 250 9.22 -18.85 -55.87
N THR A 251 8.24 -19.49 -56.53
CA THR A 251 7.21 -20.43 -56.01
C THR A 251 7.50 -21.88 -56.51
N PRO A 252 6.63 -22.95 -56.45
CA PRO A 252 5.22 -23.13 -56.04
C PRO A 252 5.13 -24.02 -54.76
N ALA A 253 4.15 -24.90 -54.43
CA ALA A 253 2.93 -25.45 -55.07
C ALA A 253 1.91 -25.96 -54.01
N VAL A 254 0.74 -26.47 -54.45
CA VAL A 254 -0.30 -27.11 -53.59
C VAL A 254 -0.96 -28.29 -54.32
N PRO A 255 -1.17 -29.42 -53.61
CA PRO A 255 -2.43 -30.19 -53.60
C PRO A 255 -2.87 -30.57 -52.16
N SER A 256 -4.11 -30.97 -51.82
CA SER A 256 -5.42 -30.98 -52.52
C SER A 256 -6.58 -31.20 -51.51
N GLU A 257 -7.76 -31.62 -52.00
CA GLU A 257 -8.98 -32.06 -51.29
C GLU A 257 -8.78 -33.39 -50.51
N SER A 258 -9.68 -33.91 -49.64
CA SER A 258 -11.16 -33.92 -49.70
C SER A 258 -11.87 -34.21 -48.35
N THR A 259 -13.21 -34.28 -48.36
CA THR A 259 -14.13 -34.21 -47.22
C THR A 259 -14.48 -35.55 -46.52
N SER A 260 -14.74 -35.52 -45.20
CA SER A 260 -15.99 -35.99 -44.54
C SER A 260 -15.88 -36.89 -43.28
N PHE A 261 -16.98 -36.86 -42.51
CA PHE A 261 -17.40 -37.68 -41.36
C PHE A 261 -16.73 -37.52 -39.98
N ILE A 262 -17.56 -37.79 -38.97
CA ILE A 262 -17.34 -37.48 -37.55
C ILE A 262 -16.88 -38.75 -36.82
N GLN A 263 -15.76 -38.66 -36.09
CA GLN A 263 -15.52 -39.53 -34.93
C GLN A 263 -14.83 -38.75 -33.80
N LYS A 264 -15.26 -39.00 -32.57
CA LYS A 264 -14.74 -38.38 -31.34
C LYS A 264 -13.34 -38.92 -31.03
N VAL A 265 -12.32 -38.07 -31.14
CA VAL A 265 -10.92 -38.40 -30.83
C VAL A 265 -10.32 -37.25 -30.01
N SER A 266 -9.63 -37.56 -28.91
CA SER A 266 -8.86 -36.57 -28.14
C SER A 266 -7.56 -36.22 -28.88
N SER A 267 -7.22 -34.93 -28.92
CA SER A 267 -5.91 -34.44 -29.32
C SER A 267 -5.46 -33.35 -28.36
N ASP A 268 -4.72 -33.73 -27.31
CA ASP A 268 -4.28 -32.80 -26.27
C ASP A 268 -3.24 -31.81 -26.79
N ASN A 269 -3.70 -30.61 -27.16
CA ASN A 269 -2.85 -29.45 -27.42
C ASN A 269 -2.55 -28.65 -26.13
N ALA A 270 -2.77 -29.27 -24.96
CA ALA A 270 -2.69 -28.64 -23.65
C ALA A 270 -1.56 -29.24 -22.79
N ILE A 271 -0.75 -28.38 -22.18
CA ILE A 271 0.33 -28.74 -21.26
C ILE A 271 -0.22 -28.63 -19.83
N SER A 272 -0.54 -29.76 -19.22
CA SER A 272 -0.92 -29.86 -17.81
C SER A 272 0.30 -29.98 -16.90
N LEU A 273 0.43 -29.09 -15.93
CA LEU A 273 1.43 -29.17 -14.85
C LEU A 273 0.69 -29.31 -13.52
N ALA A 274 0.97 -30.40 -12.82
CA ALA A 274 0.37 -30.76 -11.54
C ALA A 274 1.45 -30.91 -10.46
N ASP A 275 1.05 -30.73 -9.21
CA ASP A 275 1.71 -31.23 -7.99
C ASP A 275 3.17 -30.77 -7.76
N LEU A 276 3.61 -29.72 -8.46
CA LEU A 276 4.96 -29.15 -8.31
C LEU A 276 5.09 -28.37 -6.99
N THR A 277 6.12 -28.67 -6.20
CA THR A 277 6.40 -27.96 -4.93
C THR A 277 7.84 -27.44 -4.84
N GLY A 278 8.01 -26.13 -4.65
CA GLY A 278 9.32 -25.48 -4.45
C GLY A 278 10.19 -25.30 -5.71
N GLU A 279 9.74 -25.74 -6.88
CA GLU A 279 10.56 -25.76 -8.10
C GLU A 279 10.57 -24.43 -8.88
N THR A 280 11.74 -24.06 -9.41
CA THR A 280 11.79 -23.15 -10.56
C THR A 280 11.86 -23.98 -11.84
N ARG A 281 10.81 -23.97 -12.65
CA ARG A 281 10.66 -24.86 -13.81
C ARG A 281 10.43 -24.07 -15.09
N VAL A 282 11.34 -24.25 -16.05
CA VAL A 282 11.20 -23.69 -17.40
C VAL A 282 10.41 -24.68 -18.25
N VAL A 283 9.29 -24.21 -18.80
CA VAL A 283 8.32 -25.03 -19.53
C VAL A 283 8.45 -24.73 -21.02
N THR A 284 8.98 -25.70 -21.77
CA THR A 284 9.05 -25.65 -23.22
C THR A 284 7.76 -26.19 -23.84
N GLY A 285 7.40 -25.68 -25.01
CA GLY A 285 6.14 -26.00 -25.69
C GLY A 285 6.11 -25.41 -27.10
N LYS A 286 5.01 -25.63 -27.81
CA LYS A 286 4.74 -24.97 -29.11
C LYS A 286 3.86 -23.74 -28.87
N ASP A 287 4.04 -22.71 -29.71
CA ASP A 287 3.12 -21.57 -29.72
C ASP A 287 1.69 -22.03 -30.01
N GLY A 288 0.70 -21.52 -29.26
CA GLY A 288 -0.69 -21.94 -29.38
C GLY A 288 -1.04 -23.27 -28.69
N ASN A 289 -0.20 -23.74 -27.77
CA ASN A 289 -0.60 -24.72 -26.78
C ASN A 289 -1.26 -24.04 -25.57
N ASP A 290 -2.32 -24.63 -25.03
CA ASP A 290 -2.91 -24.18 -23.77
C ASP A 290 -2.07 -24.67 -22.58
N VAL A 291 -2.12 -23.98 -21.45
CA VAL A 291 -1.48 -24.42 -20.19
C VAL A 291 -2.52 -24.55 -19.09
N LYS A 292 -2.48 -25.67 -18.36
CA LYS A 292 -3.30 -25.91 -17.16
C LYS A 292 -2.40 -26.12 -15.95
N LEU A 293 -2.61 -25.32 -14.90
CA LEU A 293 -1.83 -25.41 -13.65
C LEU A 293 -2.71 -25.93 -12.52
N LYS A 294 -2.28 -27.01 -11.86
CA LYS A 294 -2.96 -27.65 -10.72
C LYS A 294 -1.98 -27.82 -9.55
N GLU A 295 -2.42 -27.51 -8.34
CA GLU A 295 -1.74 -27.83 -7.06
C GLU A 295 -0.27 -27.37 -6.93
N ILE A 296 0.10 -26.31 -7.64
CA ILE A 296 1.43 -25.71 -7.62
C ILE A 296 1.68 -24.98 -6.29
N ARG A 297 2.77 -25.30 -5.57
CA ARG A 297 3.12 -24.69 -4.27
C ARG A 297 4.53 -24.10 -4.28
N ASN A 298 4.68 -22.80 -4.06
CA ASN A 298 5.99 -22.13 -3.98
C ASN A 298 6.90 -22.33 -5.21
N CYS A 299 6.33 -22.41 -6.42
CA CYS A 299 7.08 -22.62 -7.66
C CYS A 299 7.18 -21.35 -8.50
N ARG A 300 8.25 -21.22 -9.28
CA ARG A 300 8.39 -20.23 -10.36
C ARG A 300 8.34 -20.95 -11.71
N LEU A 301 7.22 -20.83 -12.41
CA LEU A 301 7.05 -21.40 -13.74
C LEU A 301 7.33 -20.34 -14.81
N SER A 302 8.15 -20.69 -15.81
CA SER A 302 8.56 -19.78 -16.89
C SER A 302 8.34 -20.45 -18.25
N PHE A 303 7.46 -19.92 -19.09
CA PHE A 303 7.12 -20.50 -20.39
C PHE A 303 8.01 -19.95 -21.50
N THR A 304 8.54 -20.81 -22.38
CA THR A 304 9.45 -20.40 -23.48
C THR A 304 8.74 -20.22 -24.83
N PHE A 305 7.41 -20.16 -24.82
CA PHE A 305 6.53 -20.11 -25.98
C PHE A 305 5.37 -19.15 -25.68
N ARG A 306 4.59 -18.77 -26.69
CA ARG A 306 3.32 -18.04 -26.50
C ARG A 306 2.17 -19.04 -26.34
N PRO A 307 1.69 -19.31 -25.12
CA PRO A 307 0.48 -20.11 -24.94
C PRO A 307 -0.74 -19.39 -25.53
N SER A 308 -1.74 -20.15 -25.97
CA SER A 308 -3.03 -19.64 -26.45
C SER A 308 -3.89 -19.14 -25.28
N THR A 309 -4.10 -20.00 -24.28
CA THR A 309 -4.65 -19.63 -22.97
C THR A 309 -3.82 -20.22 -21.85
N VAL A 310 -3.90 -19.62 -20.65
CA VAL A 310 -3.30 -20.16 -19.42
C VAL A 310 -4.39 -20.24 -18.37
N HIS A 311 -5.02 -21.40 -18.24
CA HIS A 311 -6.07 -21.62 -17.25
C HIS A 311 -5.43 -22.01 -15.91
N ILE A 312 -5.39 -21.04 -15.00
CA ILE A 312 -4.89 -21.21 -13.64
C ILE A 312 -6.08 -21.42 -12.70
N GLN A 313 -6.08 -22.56 -12.00
CA GLN A 313 -7.09 -22.93 -11.01
C GLN A 313 -6.43 -22.97 -9.64
N ILE A 314 -6.89 -22.13 -8.71
CA ILE A 314 -6.25 -21.94 -7.41
C ILE A 314 -7.19 -22.43 -6.30
N PHE A 315 -6.77 -23.48 -5.57
CA PHE A 315 -7.42 -23.93 -4.35
C PHE A 315 -6.66 -23.34 -3.14
N ALA A 316 -7.28 -22.44 -2.38
CA ALA A 316 -6.62 -21.75 -1.27
C ALA A 316 -7.53 -21.51 -0.06
N THR A 317 -7.02 -21.79 1.13
CA THR A 317 -7.57 -21.28 2.40
C THR A 317 -6.64 -20.23 3.00
N ALA A 318 -7.19 -19.15 3.56
CA ALA A 318 -6.40 -18.09 4.18
C ALA A 318 -7.21 -17.27 5.21
N GLN A 319 -6.54 -16.40 5.96
CA GLN A 319 -7.24 -15.34 6.70
C GLN A 319 -7.73 -14.24 5.74
N GLN A 320 -6.84 -13.77 4.86
CA GLN A 320 -7.14 -12.88 3.73
C GLN A 320 -6.48 -13.44 2.47
N LEU A 321 -7.16 -13.33 1.33
CA LEU A 321 -6.59 -13.57 0.01
C LEU A 321 -6.49 -12.24 -0.75
N ARG A 322 -5.39 -11.99 -1.45
CA ARG A 322 -5.20 -10.80 -2.30
C ARG A 322 -4.68 -11.21 -3.67
N ILE A 323 -5.23 -10.62 -4.72
CA ILE A 323 -4.91 -10.93 -6.12
C ILE A 323 -4.76 -9.61 -6.87
N HIS A 324 -3.71 -9.50 -7.66
CA HIS A 324 -3.36 -8.30 -8.41
C HIS A 324 -3.09 -8.68 -9.88
N THR A 325 -3.46 -7.80 -10.82
CA THR A 325 -3.03 -7.87 -12.24
C THR A 325 -3.27 -9.25 -12.90
N SER A 326 -4.46 -9.83 -12.70
CA SER A 326 -4.76 -11.21 -13.06
C SER A 326 -6.08 -11.36 -13.82
N ASN A 327 -6.10 -12.18 -14.87
CA ASN A 327 -7.28 -12.37 -15.74
C ASN A 327 -7.69 -13.85 -15.81
N GLU A 328 -8.99 -14.10 -15.98
CA GLU A 328 -9.59 -15.42 -16.28
C GLU A 328 -9.30 -16.55 -15.25
N LEU A 329 -9.07 -16.20 -13.99
CA LEU A 329 -8.81 -17.17 -12.92
C LEU A 329 -10.09 -17.88 -12.45
N ARG A 330 -10.01 -19.19 -12.18
CA ARG A 330 -10.99 -19.93 -11.35
C ARG A 330 -10.41 -20.15 -9.96
N LEU A 331 -11.10 -19.67 -8.93
CA LEU A 331 -10.60 -19.58 -7.57
C LEU A 331 -11.52 -20.36 -6.62
N HIS A 332 -11.02 -21.43 -6.02
CA HIS A 332 -11.71 -22.23 -5.01
C HIS A 332 -11.22 -21.80 -3.62
N VAL A 333 -11.99 -20.95 -2.94
CA VAL A 333 -11.50 -20.13 -1.83
C VAL A 333 -12.24 -20.37 -0.51
N GLY A 334 -11.48 -20.48 0.57
CA GLY A 334 -11.98 -20.49 1.95
C GLY A 334 -11.27 -19.42 2.77
N VAL A 335 -11.88 -18.23 2.91
CA VAL A 335 -11.30 -17.11 3.67
C VAL A 335 -12.08 -16.77 4.93
N ARG A 336 -11.36 -16.50 6.02
CA ARG A 336 -11.96 -16.08 7.29
C ARG A 336 -12.40 -14.61 7.32
N ALA A 337 -11.73 -13.72 6.58
CA ALA A 337 -12.00 -12.28 6.63
C ALA A 337 -12.43 -11.69 5.28
N ALA A 338 -11.59 -11.80 4.24
CA ALA A 338 -11.88 -11.21 2.93
C ALA A 338 -11.05 -11.86 1.80
N VAL A 339 -11.60 -11.84 0.60
CA VAL A 339 -10.82 -11.84 -0.65
C VAL A 339 -10.75 -10.39 -1.14
N ILE A 340 -9.62 -9.96 -1.69
CA ILE A 340 -9.42 -8.66 -2.32
C ILE A 340 -8.85 -8.87 -3.72
N ILE A 341 -9.39 -8.18 -4.72
CA ILE A 341 -8.86 -8.15 -6.09
C ILE A 341 -8.53 -6.71 -6.51
N GLU A 342 -7.50 -6.54 -7.32
CA GLU A 342 -7.04 -5.25 -7.86
C GLU A 342 -6.55 -5.45 -9.29
N SER A 343 -7.01 -4.64 -10.24
CA SER A 343 -6.68 -4.71 -11.67
C SER A 343 -6.83 -6.13 -12.25
N CYS A 344 -7.94 -6.79 -11.92
CA CYS A 344 -8.26 -8.15 -12.33
C CYS A 344 -9.52 -8.19 -13.21
N THR A 345 -9.66 -9.20 -14.08
CA THR A 345 -10.87 -9.37 -14.92
C THR A 345 -11.31 -10.83 -15.04
N ASN A 346 -12.60 -11.06 -15.26
CA ASN A 346 -13.21 -12.39 -15.49
C ASN A 346 -12.86 -13.43 -14.40
N ILE A 347 -12.89 -13.02 -13.13
CA ILE A 347 -12.54 -13.87 -11.99
C ILE A 347 -13.76 -14.68 -11.52
N ARG A 348 -13.66 -16.01 -11.51
CA ARG A 348 -14.73 -16.91 -11.03
C ARG A 348 -14.43 -17.46 -9.64
N MET A 349 -15.31 -17.13 -8.68
CA MET A 349 -15.22 -17.57 -7.28
C MET A 349 -16.05 -18.84 -7.04
N ALA A 350 -15.44 -19.86 -6.45
CA ALA A 350 -16.04 -21.14 -6.07
C ALA A 350 -15.67 -21.47 -4.60
N PRO A 351 -16.43 -22.34 -3.91
CA PRO A 351 -16.07 -22.76 -2.57
C PRO A 351 -14.79 -23.60 -2.57
N TYR A 352 -13.96 -23.45 -1.53
CA TYR A 352 -12.87 -24.37 -1.29
C TYR A 352 -13.40 -25.77 -0.94
N ARG A 353 -13.08 -26.75 -1.79
CA ARG A 353 -13.37 -28.17 -1.60
C ARG A 353 -12.11 -28.95 -1.93
N VAL A 354 -11.42 -29.47 -0.91
CA VAL A 354 -10.19 -30.24 -1.06
C VAL A 354 -10.20 -31.42 -0.10
N LEU A 355 -9.98 -32.63 -0.64
CA LEU A 355 -9.69 -33.83 0.12
C LEU A 355 -8.17 -34.04 0.12
N PHE A 356 -7.57 -34.38 1.26
CA PHE A 356 -6.19 -34.80 1.40
C PHE A 356 -6.14 -36.21 2.00
N ASN A 357 -5.59 -37.18 1.26
CA ASN A 357 -5.65 -38.61 1.60
C ASN A 357 -7.09 -39.08 1.90
N ASN A 358 -8.04 -38.67 1.05
CA ASN A 358 -9.49 -38.82 1.19
C ASN A 358 -10.16 -38.09 2.38
N GLU A 359 -9.42 -37.51 3.33
CA GLU A 359 -9.98 -36.71 4.43
C GLU A 359 -10.24 -35.26 4.00
N PRO A 360 -11.39 -34.65 4.33
CA PRO A 360 -11.70 -33.27 3.93
C PRO A 360 -10.88 -32.25 4.71
N ILE A 361 -10.20 -31.33 4.02
CA ILE A 361 -9.59 -30.16 4.65
C ILE A 361 -10.69 -29.15 4.98
N GLU A 362 -10.90 -28.88 6.27
CA GLU A 362 -11.89 -27.91 6.74
C GLU A 362 -11.54 -26.48 6.25
N ALA A 363 -12.48 -25.86 5.54
CA ALA A 363 -12.37 -24.46 5.15
C ALA A 363 -12.71 -23.53 6.32
N PRO A 364 -12.07 -22.36 6.46
CA PRO A 364 -12.45 -21.36 7.47
C PRO A 364 -13.95 -21.00 7.37
N PRO A 365 -14.71 -21.05 8.47
CA PRO A 365 -16.16 -20.84 8.42
C PRO A 365 -16.51 -19.38 8.06
N GLY A 366 -17.28 -19.22 6.99
CA GLY A 366 -17.78 -17.93 6.51
C GLY A 366 -18.20 -17.94 5.04
N ASP A 367 -18.91 -16.90 4.61
CA ASP A 367 -19.34 -16.68 3.22
C ASP A 367 -18.45 -15.67 2.46
N ALA A 368 -17.38 -15.16 3.10
CA ALA A 368 -16.59 -14.02 2.60
C ALA A 368 -15.94 -14.24 1.22
N TRP A 369 -15.85 -15.48 0.72
CA TRP A 369 -15.44 -15.79 -0.65
C TRP A 369 -16.50 -15.45 -1.71
N LYS A 370 -17.79 -15.36 -1.33
CA LYS A 370 -18.91 -14.92 -2.18
C LYS A 370 -18.97 -13.39 -2.34
N ARG A 371 -18.23 -12.64 -1.52
CA ARG A 371 -18.22 -11.18 -1.48
C ARG A 371 -16.78 -10.64 -1.45
N PRO A 372 -15.95 -10.92 -2.49
CA PRO A 372 -14.64 -10.31 -2.64
C PRO A 372 -14.74 -8.80 -2.81
N ASN A 373 -13.83 -8.07 -2.18
CA ASN A 373 -13.69 -6.63 -2.39
C ASN A 373 -12.88 -6.39 -3.67
N ASP A 374 -13.49 -5.79 -4.67
CA ASP A 374 -12.77 -5.24 -5.83
C ASP A 374 -12.30 -3.82 -5.50
N PHE A 375 -10.98 -3.60 -5.54
CA PHE A 375 -10.37 -2.32 -5.16
C PHE A 375 -10.50 -1.24 -6.24
N ASP A 376 -10.63 -1.64 -7.51
CA ASP A 376 -10.77 -0.72 -8.64
C ASP A 376 -12.24 -0.34 -8.91
N TRP A 377 -13.20 -1.06 -8.29
CA TRP A 377 -14.63 -0.81 -8.43
C TRP A 377 -15.16 0.20 -7.41
N LEU A 378 -15.16 1.48 -7.82
CA LEU A 378 -15.61 2.62 -7.00
C LEU A 378 -17.09 2.99 -7.19
N ALA A 379 -17.87 2.17 -7.90
CA ALA A 379 -19.28 2.44 -8.21
C ALA A 379 -20.24 1.60 -7.35
N GLU A 380 -21.50 2.04 -7.25
CA GLU A 380 -22.54 1.30 -6.53
C GLU A 380 -22.92 0.00 -7.25
N GLY A 381 -23.14 -1.07 -6.48
CA GLY A 381 -23.53 -2.38 -6.98
C GLY A 381 -22.38 -3.36 -7.20
N GLN A 382 -22.70 -4.49 -7.84
CA GLN A 382 -21.79 -5.60 -8.11
C GLN A 382 -20.72 -5.22 -9.14
N SER A 383 -19.45 -5.51 -8.86
CA SER A 383 -18.36 -5.35 -9.85
C SER A 383 -18.52 -6.37 -11.01
N PRO A 384 -18.30 -5.95 -12.27
CA PRO A 384 -18.28 -6.84 -13.42
C PRO A 384 -17.00 -7.69 -13.52
N ASN A 385 -15.96 -7.38 -12.75
CA ASN A 385 -14.66 -8.05 -12.83
C ASN A 385 -14.66 -9.46 -12.23
N TRP A 386 -15.66 -9.80 -11.41
CA TRP A 386 -15.79 -11.10 -10.76
C TRP A 386 -17.24 -11.60 -10.69
N THR A 387 -17.38 -12.92 -10.66
CA THR A 387 -18.66 -13.63 -10.50
C THR A 387 -18.51 -14.81 -9.54
N VAL A 388 -19.61 -15.23 -8.91
CA VAL A 388 -19.67 -16.54 -8.26
C VAL A 388 -19.97 -17.59 -9.35
N ALA A 389 -19.14 -18.62 -9.43
CA ALA A 389 -19.36 -19.75 -10.32
C ALA A 389 -20.63 -20.52 -9.88
N PRO A 390 -21.46 -21.02 -10.82
CA PRO A 390 -22.66 -21.77 -10.49
C PRO A 390 -22.30 -23.14 -9.90
N GLU A 391 -23.23 -23.81 -9.22
CA GLU A 391 -22.90 -25.01 -8.41
C GLU A 391 -22.40 -26.20 -9.26
N GLU A 392 -22.75 -26.23 -10.54
CA GLU A 392 -22.29 -27.20 -11.54
C GLU A 392 -20.79 -27.01 -11.91
N GLU A 393 -20.21 -25.83 -11.66
CA GLU A 393 -18.77 -25.57 -11.81
C GLU A 393 -17.96 -25.81 -10.51
N TRP A 394 -18.58 -26.28 -9.42
CA TRP A 394 -17.93 -26.41 -8.11
C TRP A 394 -17.12 -27.71 -7.94
N GLU A 395 -15.95 -27.75 -8.59
CA GLU A 395 -14.97 -28.82 -8.48
C GLU A 395 -14.42 -29.03 -7.05
N THR A 396 -14.09 -30.29 -6.75
CA THR A 396 -13.38 -30.73 -5.54
C THR A 396 -12.02 -31.27 -5.93
N ALA A 397 -10.92 -30.74 -5.37
CA ALA A 397 -9.60 -31.34 -5.56
C ALA A 397 -9.41 -32.56 -4.65
N VAL A 398 -8.69 -33.57 -5.14
CA VAL A 398 -8.28 -34.74 -4.36
C VAL A 398 -6.76 -34.85 -4.42
N VAL A 399 -6.13 -34.69 -3.26
CA VAL A 399 -4.68 -34.60 -3.07
C VAL A 399 -4.23 -35.85 -2.33
N ASN A 400 -3.46 -36.71 -2.97
CA ASN A 400 -2.91 -37.89 -2.32
C ASN A 400 -1.42 -37.68 -2.06
N SER A 401 -0.97 -37.88 -0.82
CA SER A 401 0.46 -37.92 -0.52
C SER A 401 1.08 -39.16 -1.16
N SER A 402 1.89 -38.97 -2.19
CA SER A 402 2.85 -39.99 -2.60
C SER A 402 3.76 -40.30 -1.41
N SER A 403 3.76 -41.57 -0.96
CA SER A 403 4.68 -42.05 0.05
C SER A 403 6.13 -41.92 -0.45
N GLN A 404 6.95 -41.19 0.30
CA GLN A 404 8.41 -41.27 0.22
C GLN A 404 8.90 -42.51 0.98
#